data_AF-A0A7S1YUA2-F1
#
_entry.id   AF-A0A7S1YUA2-F1
#
_cell.length_a   1.000
_cell.length_b   1.000
_cell.length_c   1.000
_cell.angle_alpha   90.00
_cell.angle_beta   90.00
_cell.angle_gamma   90.00
#
_symmetry.space_group_name_H-M   'P 1'
#
loop_
_entity.id
_entity.type
_entity.pdbx_description
1 polymer ?
#
loop_
_entity_poly.entity_id
_entity_poly.type
_entity_poly.pdbx_seq_one_letter_code
_entity_poly.pdbx_strand_id
1 'polypeptide(L)'
;DRAGRGCGNHIAIEKLKCLVRYFEACGDDLEGTDDDGREVVFDRVRFAPLKLEDLVAAAAGADRDSVPGRGRRFVGEGAVLHSDTMEKPTRTCSAFVNFANPNFGYGHFIASCTQEEILQMCCPEFNVGMLFVGKMGENEVVNVRGVRRFSRYSGYLGSFLYEGPAVMDPTTTPTQTILTMDACCSGHFQVDKIGRDVGKAYHAFLQHSCMVGPDVIPVISTGKWGCGAFGGRAAHKMVQQVLAANLAGVDLDFSAFGSYEGCDEILGALKSAKPTPEQISKLLQHRRDRSDFTQSAVEFLANLNQPTLQQVLGFEPIFHSV
;
A
#
# COMPACT_ATOMS: atom_id res chain seq x y z
N ASP A 1 -25.17 18.10 33.00
CA ASP A 1 -24.35 17.12 33.71
C ASP A 1 -24.61 15.72 33.13
N ARG A 2 -23.55 14.98 32.79
CA ARG A 2 -23.47 13.54 32.42
C ARG A 2 -24.37 12.96 31.28
N ALA A 3 -24.11 13.29 30.02
CA ALA A 3 -24.65 12.52 28.88
C ALA A 3 -23.66 12.24 27.72
N GLY A 4 -22.34 12.26 27.97
CA GLY A 4 -21.32 12.12 26.91
C GLY A 4 -20.13 11.21 27.21
N ARG A 5 -20.18 10.38 28.26
CA ARG A 5 -19.02 9.57 28.74
C ARG A 5 -19.12 8.05 28.47
N GLY A 6 -19.93 7.63 27.49
CA GLY A 6 -20.17 6.20 27.21
C GLY A 6 -19.45 5.61 25.98
N CYS A 7 -19.02 6.43 25.01
CA CYS A 7 -18.60 5.93 23.70
C CYS A 7 -17.15 5.43 23.64
N GLY A 8 -16.26 5.91 24.52
CA GLY A 8 -14.86 5.48 24.54
C GLY A 8 -14.64 4.06 25.07
N ASN A 9 -15.57 3.52 25.85
CA ASN A 9 -15.40 2.21 26.51
C ASN A 9 -15.60 1.03 25.54
N HIS A 10 -16.54 1.14 24.60
CA HIS A 10 -16.84 0.04 23.66
C HIS A 10 -15.61 -0.34 22.83
N ILE A 11 -14.97 0.62 22.17
CA ILE A 11 -13.83 0.33 21.30
C ILE A 11 -12.65 -0.23 22.08
N ALA A 12 -12.40 0.27 23.29
CA ALA A 12 -11.36 -0.28 24.16
C ALA A 12 -11.65 -1.75 24.53
N ILE A 13 -12.92 -2.09 24.81
CA ILE A 13 -13.35 -3.48 25.07
C ILE A 13 -13.12 -4.36 23.82
N GLU A 14 -13.51 -3.90 22.64
CA GLU A 14 -13.32 -4.69 21.40
C GLU A 14 -11.84 -4.90 21.07
N LYS A 15 -11.01 -3.87 21.25
CA LYS A 15 -9.54 -4.00 21.13
C LYS A 15 -8.97 -4.98 22.15
N LEU A 16 -9.43 -4.93 23.40
CA LEU A 16 -9.01 -5.86 24.45
C LEU A 16 -9.37 -7.31 24.11
N LYS A 17 -10.56 -7.57 23.55
CA LYS A 17 -10.95 -8.91 23.12
C LYS A 17 -9.97 -9.50 22.10
N CYS A 18 -9.50 -8.69 21.13
CA CYS A 18 -8.49 -9.15 20.18
C CYS A 18 -7.17 -9.56 20.85
N LEU A 19 -6.71 -8.77 21.83
CA LEU A 19 -5.48 -9.05 22.57
C LEU A 19 -5.62 -10.28 23.47
N VAL A 20 -6.75 -10.42 24.16
CA VAL A 20 -7.04 -11.62 24.97
C VAL A 20 -7.05 -12.86 24.09
N ARG A 21 -7.72 -12.82 22.93
CA ARG A 21 -7.73 -13.93 21.98
C ARG A 21 -6.32 -14.32 21.52
N TYR A 22 -5.44 -13.34 21.29
CA TYR A 22 -4.04 -13.62 20.95
C TYR A 22 -3.31 -14.38 22.05
N PHE A 23 -3.42 -13.94 23.31
CA PHE A 23 -2.78 -14.62 24.43
C PHE A 23 -3.36 -16.02 24.68
N GLU A 24 -4.67 -16.20 24.53
CA GLU A 24 -5.31 -17.53 24.56
C GLU A 24 -4.73 -18.43 23.45
N ALA A 25 -4.63 -17.93 22.22
CA ALA A 25 -4.08 -18.69 21.10
C ALA A 25 -2.62 -19.11 21.34
N CYS A 26 -1.80 -18.22 21.91
CA CYS A 26 -0.41 -18.54 22.20
C CYS A 26 -0.25 -19.72 23.16
N GLY A 27 -1.09 -19.83 24.20
CA GLY A 27 -1.02 -20.93 25.16
C GLY A 27 -1.77 -22.18 24.72
N ASP A 28 -3.01 -22.02 24.25
CA ASP A 28 -3.90 -23.16 24.02
C ASP A 28 -3.68 -23.82 22.64
N ASP A 29 -3.36 -23.02 21.63
CA ASP A 29 -3.36 -23.46 20.22
C ASP A 29 -1.96 -23.59 19.61
N LEU A 30 -0.97 -22.86 20.13
CA LEU A 30 0.36 -22.72 19.49
C LEU A 30 1.52 -23.29 20.32
N GLU A 31 1.45 -23.25 21.65
CA GLU A 31 2.54 -23.71 22.52
C GLU A 31 2.86 -25.19 22.27
N GLY A 32 4.14 -25.50 22.03
CA GLY A 32 4.60 -26.86 21.78
C GLY A 32 4.28 -27.40 20.38
N THR A 33 3.80 -26.55 19.48
CA THR A 33 3.62 -26.88 18.05
C THR A 33 4.84 -26.46 17.22
N ASP A 34 4.86 -26.81 15.94
CA ASP A 34 5.89 -26.32 15.00
C ASP A 34 5.94 -24.77 14.91
N ASP A 35 4.90 -24.08 15.37
CA ASP A 35 4.84 -22.62 15.41
C ASP A 35 5.86 -21.99 16.38
N ASP A 36 6.33 -22.74 17.39
CA ASP A 36 7.34 -22.26 18.35
C ASP A 36 8.66 -21.84 17.65
N GLY A 37 8.95 -22.44 16.50
CA GLY A 37 10.12 -22.11 15.68
C GLY A 37 9.89 -20.97 14.69
N ARG A 38 8.68 -20.42 14.60
CA ARG A 38 8.35 -19.36 13.63
C ARG A 38 8.98 -18.03 14.03
N GLU A 39 9.68 -17.41 13.09
CA GLU A 39 10.24 -16.09 13.27
C GLU A 39 9.27 -14.99 12.82
N VAL A 40 9.11 -13.96 13.68
CA VAL A 40 8.54 -12.66 13.30
C VAL A 40 9.68 -11.69 13.10
N VAL A 41 9.88 -11.22 11.87
CA VAL A 41 11.06 -10.42 11.50
C VAL A 41 10.66 -8.99 11.17
N PHE A 42 11.35 -8.02 11.79
CA PHE A 42 11.15 -6.59 11.58
C PHE A 42 12.29 -6.02 10.73
N ASP A 43 12.07 -5.90 9.43
CA ASP A 43 13.07 -5.37 8.52
C ASP A 43 12.92 -3.86 8.36
N ARG A 44 13.81 -3.08 8.98
CA ARG A 44 13.90 -1.63 8.77
C ARG A 44 14.82 -1.33 7.59
N VAL A 45 14.25 -0.86 6.50
CA VAL A 45 15.00 -0.49 5.29
C VAL A 45 15.19 1.01 5.23
N ARG A 46 16.44 1.44 5.08
CA ARG A 46 16.80 2.81 4.76
C ARG A 46 17.28 2.87 3.32
N PHE A 47 16.78 3.84 2.56
CA PHE A 47 17.12 4.02 1.15
C PHE A 47 17.64 5.42 0.85
N ALA A 48 18.31 5.58 -0.28
CA ALA A 48 18.75 6.88 -0.75
C ALA A 48 17.53 7.70 -1.20
N PRO A 49 17.39 8.97 -0.79
CA PRO A 49 16.34 9.82 -1.29
C PRO A 49 16.62 10.13 -2.76
N LEU A 50 15.79 9.61 -3.66
CA LEU A 50 15.85 9.89 -5.09
C LEU A 50 14.70 10.83 -5.48
N LYS A 51 14.96 11.69 -6.47
CA LYS A 51 13.87 12.38 -7.17
C LYS A 51 13.06 11.34 -7.94
N LEU A 52 11.82 11.69 -8.28
CA LEU A 52 10.92 10.76 -8.95
C LEU A 52 11.47 10.29 -10.30
N GLU A 53 12.04 11.18 -11.10
CA GLU A 53 12.68 10.87 -12.38
C GLU A 53 13.88 9.92 -12.21
N ASP A 54 14.72 10.16 -11.21
CA ASP A 54 15.90 9.32 -10.94
C ASP A 54 15.49 7.94 -10.46
N LEU A 55 14.44 7.86 -9.63
CA LEU A 55 13.86 6.60 -9.17
C LEU A 55 13.31 5.78 -10.34
N VAL A 56 12.55 6.43 -11.24
CA VAL A 56 12.00 5.78 -12.44
C VAL A 56 13.11 5.29 -13.36
N ALA A 57 14.13 6.12 -13.61
CA ALA A 57 15.27 5.76 -14.43
C ALA A 57 16.08 4.58 -13.83
N ALA A 58 16.36 4.62 -12.52
CA ALA A 58 17.06 3.55 -11.82
C ALA A 58 16.29 2.23 -11.88
N ALA A 59 14.98 2.28 -11.67
CA ALA A 59 14.12 1.10 -11.72
C ALA A 59 13.89 0.58 -13.15
N ALA A 60 14.09 1.40 -14.19
CA ALA A 60 14.04 0.98 -15.59
C ALA A 60 15.37 0.36 -16.07
N GLY A 61 16.51 0.79 -15.49
CA GLY A 61 17.84 0.25 -15.77
C GLY A 61 18.19 -1.02 -14.98
N ALA A 62 17.46 -1.33 -13.90
CA ALA A 62 17.50 -2.65 -13.29
C ALA A 62 17.01 -3.69 -14.30
N ASP A 63 17.74 -4.79 -14.48
CA ASP A 63 17.49 -5.83 -15.48
C ASP A 63 16.14 -6.55 -15.23
N ARG A 64 15.04 -5.91 -15.63
CA ARG A 64 13.67 -6.45 -15.58
C ARG A 64 13.48 -7.65 -16.51
N ASP A 65 14.32 -7.76 -17.53
CA ASP A 65 14.23 -8.79 -18.56
C ASP A 65 14.89 -10.10 -18.10
N SER A 66 15.77 -10.07 -17.09
CA SER A 66 16.38 -11.26 -16.47
C SER A 66 15.47 -12.07 -15.55
N VAL A 67 14.27 -11.55 -15.21
CA VAL A 67 13.34 -12.20 -14.28
C VAL A 67 12.09 -12.70 -15.02
N PRO A 68 11.94 -14.02 -15.20
CA PRO A 68 10.76 -14.61 -15.85
C PRO A 68 9.45 -14.16 -15.19
N GLY A 69 8.47 -13.73 -15.99
CA GLY A 69 7.16 -13.27 -15.49
C GLY A 69 7.07 -11.78 -15.11
N ARG A 70 8.19 -11.05 -15.04
CA ARG A 70 8.24 -9.60 -14.75
C ARG A 70 8.62 -8.75 -15.95
N GLY A 71 8.10 -9.10 -17.14
CA GLY A 71 8.37 -8.37 -18.38
C GLY A 71 7.95 -6.89 -18.35
N ARG A 72 8.19 -6.15 -19.43
CA ARG A 72 7.75 -4.76 -19.59
C ARG A 72 6.23 -4.64 -19.57
N ARG A 73 5.69 -4.38 -18.37
CA ARG A 73 4.28 -4.14 -18.09
C ARG A 73 3.97 -2.65 -18.09
N PHE A 74 2.80 -2.25 -18.60
CA PHE A 74 2.34 -0.88 -18.46
C PHE A 74 1.90 -0.58 -17.02
N VAL A 75 1.93 0.70 -16.62
CA VAL A 75 1.50 1.11 -15.28
C VAL A 75 -0.01 0.95 -15.16
N GLY A 76 -0.45 0.14 -14.19
CA GLY A 76 -1.87 -0.18 -13.96
C GLY A 76 -2.31 -1.57 -14.41
N GLU A 77 -1.46 -2.33 -15.11
CA GLU A 77 -1.80 -3.68 -15.57
C GLU A 77 -2.10 -4.63 -14.40
N GLY A 78 -1.27 -4.61 -13.36
CA GLY A 78 -1.36 -5.47 -12.19
C GLY A 78 -2.30 -5.00 -11.09
N ALA A 79 -3.06 -3.93 -11.32
CA ALA A 79 -3.94 -3.34 -10.33
C ALA A 79 -5.39 -3.80 -10.51
N VAL A 80 -5.96 -4.31 -9.43
CA VAL A 80 -7.38 -4.62 -9.26
C VAL A 80 -7.96 -3.64 -8.24
N LEU A 81 -9.21 -3.23 -8.44
CA LEU A 81 -9.92 -2.28 -7.60
C LEU A 81 -11.22 -2.92 -7.11
N HIS A 82 -11.50 -2.81 -5.82
CA HIS A 82 -12.70 -3.36 -5.19
C HIS A 82 -13.21 -2.43 -4.08
N SER A 83 -14.46 -2.62 -3.64
CA SER A 83 -15.10 -1.77 -2.63
C SER A 83 -15.10 -2.35 -1.21
N ASP A 84 -14.70 -3.60 -1.02
CA ASP A 84 -14.57 -4.25 0.29
C ASP A 84 -13.38 -3.74 1.13
N THR A 85 -13.27 -4.17 2.38
CA THR A 85 -12.10 -3.96 3.25
C THR A 85 -10.83 -4.57 2.66
N MET A 86 -9.66 -4.00 2.96
CA MET A 86 -8.35 -4.54 2.54
C MET A 86 -8.16 -6.00 2.94
N GLU A 87 -8.66 -6.37 4.11
CA GLU A 87 -8.60 -7.69 4.74
C GLU A 87 -9.58 -8.70 4.11
N LYS A 88 -10.35 -8.28 3.11
CA LYS A 88 -11.18 -9.12 2.24
C LYS A 88 -10.76 -8.87 0.78
N PRO A 89 -9.52 -9.20 0.41
CA PRO A 89 -9.02 -8.95 -0.94
C PRO A 89 -9.75 -9.82 -1.96
N THR A 90 -9.76 -9.40 -3.22
CA THR A 90 -10.43 -10.15 -4.29
C THR A 90 -9.64 -11.38 -4.76
N ARG A 91 -8.37 -11.46 -4.34
CA ARG A 91 -7.41 -12.52 -4.66
C ARG A 91 -6.43 -12.70 -3.52
N THR A 92 -5.73 -13.83 -3.51
CA THR A 92 -4.70 -14.12 -2.51
C THR A 92 -3.63 -13.05 -2.52
N CYS A 93 -3.44 -12.37 -1.39
CA CYS A 93 -2.41 -11.37 -1.18
C CYS A 93 -1.34 -11.93 -0.24
N SER A 94 -0.06 -11.70 -0.57
CA SER A 94 1.07 -12.12 0.27
C SER A 94 1.50 -11.04 1.26
N ALA A 95 0.99 -9.81 1.10
CA ALA A 95 1.22 -8.73 2.05
C ALA A 95 0.05 -7.74 2.12
N PHE A 96 -0.01 -7.01 3.24
CA PHE A 96 -0.99 -5.94 3.50
C PHE A 96 -0.24 -4.66 3.87
N VAL A 97 -0.65 -3.54 3.29
CA VAL A 97 -0.09 -2.24 3.65
C VAL A 97 -0.64 -1.77 5.00
N ASN A 98 0.25 -1.38 5.91
CA ASN A 98 -0.11 -0.57 7.07
C ASN A 98 -0.02 0.92 6.70
N PHE A 99 -1.13 1.64 6.80
CA PHE A 99 -1.22 3.10 6.63
C PHE A 99 -0.69 3.82 7.87
N ALA A 100 0.61 3.71 8.05
CA ALA A 100 1.26 3.95 9.31
C ALA A 100 1.31 5.43 9.71
N ASN A 101 1.44 5.67 11.01
CA ASN A 101 2.10 6.86 11.53
C ASN A 101 3.64 6.75 11.34
N PRO A 102 4.37 7.86 11.15
CA PRO A 102 5.83 7.80 11.12
C PRO A 102 6.43 7.28 12.42
N ASN A 103 5.80 7.50 13.57
CA ASN A 103 6.14 6.78 14.79
C ASN A 103 5.44 5.42 14.76
N PHE A 104 6.21 4.33 14.73
CA PHE A 104 5.67 3.00 14.51
C PHE A 104 4.62 2.61 15.56
N GLY A 105 3.42 2.26 15.07
CA GLY A 105 2.28 1.81 15.87
C GLY A 105 1.45 2.95 16.49
N TYR A 106 0.33 2.58 17.12
CA TYR A 106 -0.55 3.54 17.79
C TYR A 106 0.00 3.92 19.18
N GLY A 107 0.51 5.14 19.33
CA GLY A 107 1.13 5.59 20.60
C GLY A 107 0.20 5.58 21.83
N HIS A 108 -1.12 5.51 21.65
CA HIS A 108 -2.10 5.34 22.72
C HIS A 108 -3.43 4.79 22.18
N PHE A 109 -4.22 4.16 23.05
CA PHE A 109 -5.58 3.74 22.70
C PHE A 109 -6.49 4.96 22.56
N ILE A 110 -7.02 5.18 21.35
CA ILE A 110 -8.08 6.15 21.08
C ILE A 110 -9.44 5.45 20.99
N ALA A 111 -10.51 6.24 21.12
CA ALA A 111 -11.91 5.82 20.97
C ALA A 111 -12.31 5.54 19.50
N SER A 112 -11.37 5.02 18.71
CA SER A 112 -11.54 4.60 17.32
C SER A 112 -10.53 3.51 17.00
N CYS A 113 -10.79 2.72 15.97
CA CYS A 113 -9.82 1.79 15.40
C CYS A 113 -9.57 2.18 13.94
N THR A 114 -8.52 2.95 13.69
CA THR A 114 -8.01 3.29 12.36
C THR A 114 -7.43 2.04 11.67
N GLN A 115 -7.05 2.16 10.39
CA GLN A 115 -6.53 1.01 9.64
C GLN A 115 -5.25 0.40 10.26
N GLU A 116 -4.32 1.24 10.72
CA GLU A 116 -3.12 0.79 11.45
C GLU A 116 -3.48 0.04 12.73
N GLU A 117 -4.40 0.60 13.53
CA GLU A 117 -4.86 -0.03 14.77
C GLU A 117 -5.58 -1.35 14.52
N ILE A 118 -6.37 -1.47 13.45
CA ILE A 118 -7.04 -2.71 13.06
C ILE A 118 -6.01 -3.81 12.78
N LEU A 119 -4.97 -3.52 12.00
CA LEU A 119 -3.88 -4.47 11.73
C LEU A 119 -3.18 -4.87 13.04
N GLN A 120 -2.87 -3.91 13.89
CA GLN A 120 -2.23 -4.14 15.19
C GLN A 120 -3.08 -4.97 16.17
N MET A 121 -4.40 -4.81 16.16
CA MET A 121 -5.31 -5.62 16.97
C MET A 121 -5.49 -7.01 16.40
N CYS A 122 -5.61 -7.13 15.08
CA CYS A 122 -5.83 -8.42 14.47
C CYS A 122 -4.55 -9.26 14.33
N CYS A 123 -3.37 -8.64 14.35
CA CYS A 123 -2.07 -9.29 14.26
C CYS A 123 -1.14 -8.80 15.41
N PRO A 124 -1.39 -9.15 16.68
CA PRO A 124 -0.72 -8.49 17.81
C PRO A 124 0.80 -8.68 17.91
N GLU A 125 1.36 -9.69 17.24
CA GLU A 125 2.81 -9.87 17.09
C GLU A 125 3.50 -8.65 16.48
N PHE A 126 2.79 -7.94 15.59
CA PHE A 126 3.23 -6.68 14.99
C PHE A 126 3.50 -5.58 16.04
N ASN A 127 2.82 -5.62 17.20
CA ASN A 127 2.94 -4.61 18.25
C ASN A 127 4.27 -4.64 18.98
N VAL A 128 5.02 -5.76 18.92
CA VAL A 128 6.34 -5.86 19.56
C VAL A 128 7.30 -4.81 18.99
N GLY A 129 7.14 -4.43 17.72
CA GLY A 129 7.93 -3.36 17.09
C GLY A 129 7.79 -1.99 17.75
N MET A 130 6.70 -1.73 18.49
CA MET A 130 6.53 -0.48 19.25
C MET A 130 7.60 -0.29 20.33
N LEU A 131 8.25 -1.38 20.78
CA LEU A 131 9.29 -1.34 21.80
C LEU A 131 10.63 -0.82 21.26
N PHE A 132 10.94 -1.01 19.96
CA PHE A 132 12.30 -0.79 19.44
C PHE A 132 12.39 -0.15 18.04
N VAL A 133 11.32 -0.07 17.25
CA VAL A 133 11.36 0.52 15.90
C VAL A 133 11.41 2.06 15.97
N GLY A 134 10.56 2.67 16.79
CA GLY A 134 10.47 4.13 16.93
C GLY A 134 10.04 4.84 15.64
N LYS A 135 10.53 6.07 15.44
CA LYS A 135 10.16 6.91 14.30
C LYS A 135 10.91 6.53 13.02
N MET A 136 10.17 6.29 11.95
CA MET A 136 10.66 6.17 10.57
C MET A 136 11.04 7.55 10.01
N GLY A 137 12.19 7.62 9.35
CA GLY A 137 12.57 8.75 8.51
C GLY A 137 11.77 8.82 7.21
N GLU A 138 11.91 9.94 6.49
CA GLU A 138 11.29 10.13 5.17
C GLU A 138 11.76 9.08 4.14
N ASN A 139 12.96 8.54 4.34
CA ASN A 139 13.62 7.54 3.51
C ASN A 139 13.73 6.16 4.18
N GLU A 140 12.77 5.85 5.06
CA GLU A 140 12.70 4.57 5.76
C GLU A 140 11.31 3.95 5.67
N VAL A 141 11.29 2.62 5.63
CA VAL A 141 10.11 1.75 5.75
C VAL A 141 10.41 0.60 6.70
N VAL A 142 9.37 -0.02 7.24
CA VAL A 142 9.49 -1.19 8.11
C VAL A 142 8.56 -2.28 7.63
N ASN A 143 9.12 -3.37 7.11
CA ASN A 143 8.32 -4.53 6.71
C ASN A 143 8.38 -5.57 7.83
N VAL A 144 7.22 -6.04 8.27
CA VAL A 144 7.13 -7.04 9.34
C VAL A 144 6.59 -8.34 8.77
N ARG A 145 7.41 -9.38 8.83
CA ARG A 145 7.14 -10.68 8.21
C ARG A 145 6.83 -11.74 9.24
N GLY A 146 6.18 -12.80 8.76
CA GLY A 146 5.90 -13.97 9.57
C GLY A 146 4.78 -13.72 10.57
N VAL A 147 4.03 -12.62 10.47
CA VAL A 147 2.95 -12.31 11.42
C VAL A 147 1.71 -13.12 11.12
N ARG A 148 1.02 -13.57 12.17
CA ARG A 148 -0.28 -14.23 12.08
C ARG A 148 -1.42 -13.26 12.39
N ARG A 149 -2.56 -13.54 11.78
CA ARG A 149 -3.83 -12.92 12.13
C ARG A 149 -4.57 -13.81 13.13
N PHE A 150 -4.97 -13.24 14.26
CA PHE A 150 -5.63 -13.95 15.37
C PHE A 150 -7.12 -13.62 15.49
N SER A 151 -7.54 -12.46 14.97
CA SER A 151 -8.90 -11.96 15.12
C SER A 151 -9.57 -11.64 13.79
N ARG A 152 -10.85 -11.99 13.70
CA ARG A 152 -11.80 -11.41 12.74
C ARG A 152 -12.42 -10.16 13.34
N TYR A 153 -12.81 -9.25 12.47
CA TYR A 153 -13.44 -8.00 12.87
C TYR A 153 -14.41 -7.52 11.79
N SER A 154 -15.26 -6.59 12.19
CA SER A 154 -16.01 -5.71 11.29
C SER A 154 -16.00 -4.28 11.81
N GLY A 155 -16.57 -3.38 11.00
CA GLY A 155 -16.60 -1.96 11.31
C GLY A 155 -15.26 -1.26 11.14
N TYR A 156 -15.27 0.05 11.41
CA TYR A 156 -14.13 0.94 11.21
C TYR A 156 -14.27 2.15 12.15
N LEU A 157 -13.17 2.69 12.65
CA LEU A 157 -13.17 3.79 13.63
C LEU A 157 -14.04 3.45 14.85
N GLY A 158 -15.11 4.23 15.08
CA GLY A 158 -16.01 4.08 16.23
C GLY A 158 -17.00 2.92 16.13
N SER A 159 -16.99 2.15 15.02
CA SER A 159 -17.81 0.94 14.86
C SER A 159 -17.01 -0.36 14.87
N PHE A 160 -15.71 -0.31 15.16
CA PHE A 160 -14.86 -1.51 15.23
C PHE A 160 -15.42 -2.52 16.22
N LEU A 161 -15.55 -3.77 15.77
CA LEU A 161 -16.15 -4.88 16.51
C LEU A 161 -15.30 -6.14 16.31
N TYR A 162 -14.96 -6.83 17.41
CA TYR A 162 -14.35 -8.15 17.34
C TYR A 162 -15.41 -9.20 16.99
N GLU A 163 -15.15 -10.02 15.97
CA GLU A 163 -16.09 -11.04 15.46
C GLU A 163 -15.71 -12.49 15.84
N GLY A 164 -14.68 -12.66 16.66
CA GLY A 164 -14.19 -13.99 17.01
C GLY A 164 -12.81 -14.30 16.42
N PRO A 165 -12.32 -15.53 16.64
CA PRO A 165 -11.01 -15.96 16.17
C PRO A 165 -10.93 -15.93 14.64
N ALA A 166 -9.75 -15.55 14.13
CA ALA A 166 -9.38 -15.89 12.76
C ALA A 166 -9.35 -17.42 12.59
N VAL A 167 -9.66 -17.91 11.40
CA VAL A 167 -9.51 -19.34 11.09
C VAL A 167 -8.02 -19.65 11.11
N MET A 168 -7.59 -20.28 12.20
CA MET A 168 -6.21 -20.70 12.42
C MET A 168 -6.14 -22.22 12.31
N ASP A 169 -5.42 -22.69 11.32
CA ASP A 169 -4.80 -24.00 11.27
C ASP A 169 -3.29 -23.75 11.44
N PRO A 170 -2.67 -24.26 12.52
CA PRO A 170 -1.23 -24.09 12.75
C PRO A 170 -0.37 -24.56 11.56
N THR A 171 -0.84 -25.55 10.82
CA THR A 171 -0.13 -26.20 9.70
C THR A 171 -0.44 -25.58 8.34
N THR A 172 -1.58 -24.92 8.17
CA THR A 172 -2.02 -24.41 6.85
C THR A 172 -2.39 -22.93 6.80
N THR A 173 -2.63 -22.25 7.92
CA THR A 173 -2.93 -20.81 7.91
C THR A 173 -1.67 -20.02 7.56
N PRO A 174 -1.65 -19.31 6.42
CA PRO A 174 -0.47 -18.58 5.99
C PRO A 174 -0.17 -17.42 6.95
N THR A 175 1.11 -17.25 7.29
CA THR A 175 1.60 -15.97 7.80
C THR A 175 1.50 -14.91 6.72
N GLN A 176 1.36 -13.64 7.10
CA GLN A 176 1.36 -12.52 6.18
C GLN A 176 2.55 -11.59 6.42
N THR A 177 2.82 -10.72 5.45
CA THR A 177 3.74 -9.59 5.61
C THR A 177 2.95 -8.29 5.75
N ILE A 178 3.30 -7.46 6.73
CA ILE A 178 2.77 -6.11 6.89
C ILE A 178 3.79 -5.10 6.38
N LEU A 179 3.42 -4.32 5.36
CA LEU A 179 4.27 -3.30 4.75
C LEU A 179 4.00 -1.95 5.41
N THR A 180 4.88 -1.51 6.31
CA THR A 180 4.64 -0.31 7.12
C THR A 180 5.24 0.91 6.45
N MET A 181 4.36 1.80 6.00
CA MET A 181 4.74 3.06 5.37
C MET A 181 3.79 4.20 5.77
N ASP A 182 4.32 5.28 6.33
CA ASP A 182 3.56 6.52 6.57
C ASP A 182 3.56 7.42 5.33
N ALA A 183 2.43 8.07 5.03
CA ALA A 183 2.31 9.04 3.93
C ALA A 183 2.66 10.46 4.40
N CYS A 184 3.00 11.37 3.48
CA CYS A 184 3.05 12.78 3.83
C CYS A 184 1.67 13.29 4.30
N CYS A 185 1.66 14.23 5.25
CA CYS A 185 0.42 14.77 5.82
C CYS A 185 -0.05 16.07 5.14
N SER A 186 0.76 16.65 4.27
CA SER A 186 0.49 17.94 3.63
C SER A 186 1.32 18.09 2.36
N GLY A 187 0.98 19.09 1.53
CA GLY A 187 1.73 19.35 0.30
C GLY A 187 1.65 18.20 -0.70
N HIS A 188 0.60 17.37 -0.65
CA HIS A 188 0.49 16.12 -1.42
C HIS A 188 0.84 16.25 -2.91
N PHE A 189 0.58 17.39 -3.54
CA PHE A 189 0.83 17.66 -4.97
C PHE A 189 2.17 18.37 -5.26
N GLN A 190 3.01 18.59 -4.25
CA GLN A 190 4.36 19.10 -4.42
C GLN A 190 5.28 17.98 -4.92
N VAL A 191 6.17 18.30 -5.86
CA VAL A 191 6.99 17.30 -6.58
C VAL A 191 7.87 16.49 -5.63
N ASP A 192 8.44 17.14 -4.60
CA ASP A 192 9.22 16.48 -3.56
C ASP A 192 8.37 15.51 -2.72
N LYS A 193 7.13 15.87 -2.38
CA LYS A 193 6.20 15.00 -1.64
C LYS A 193 5.69 13.83 -2.44
N ILE A 194 5.44 14.03 -3.74
CA ILE A 194 5.12 12.97 -4.69
C ILE A 194 6.29 11.98 -4.77
N GLY A 195 7.50 12.47 -5.01
CA GLY A 195 8.71 11.63 -5.09
C GLY A 195 8.95 10.86 -3.79
N ARG A 196 8.77 11.52 -2.64
CA ARG A 196 8.88 10.91 -1.31
C ARG A 196 7.88 9.77 -1.12
N ASP A 197 6.60 9.97 -1.39
CA ASP A 197 5.58 8.94 -1.17
C ASP A 197 5.70 7.78 -2.18
N VAL A 198 6.00 8.07 -3.46
CA VAL A 198 6.29 7.03 -4.45
C VAL A 198 7.52 6.22 -4.03
N GLY A 199 8.59 6.90 -3.60
CA GLY A 199 9.80 6.25 -3.11
C GLY A 199 9.53 5.34 -1.91
N LYS A 200 8.68 5.78 -0.99
CA LYS A 200 8.33 4.98 0.18
C LYS A 200 7.53 3.74 -0.17
N ALA A 201 6.49 3.87 -0.99
CA ALA A 201 5.74 2.74 -1.50
C ALA A 201 6.64 1.78 -2.29
N TYR A 202 7.49 2.33 -3.17
CA TYR A 202 8.41 1.53 -3.98
C TYR A 202 9.34 0.69 -3.13
N HIS A 203 10.01 1.25 -2.13
CA HIS A 203 10.98 0.48 -1.33
C HIS A 203 10.30 -0.55 -0.42
N ALA A 204 9.11 -0.25 0.12
CA ALA A 204 8.32 -1.24 0.86
C ALA A 204 7.94 -2.42 -0.04
N PHE A 205 7.49 -2.13 -1.27
CA PHE A 205 7.07 -3.13 -2.24
C PHE A 205 8.24 -3.91 -2.82
N LEU A 206 9.35 -3.25 -3.15
CA LEU A 206 10.54 -3.85 -3.72
C LEU A 206 11.15 -4.86 -2.76
N GLN A 207 11.27 -4.51 -1.48
CA GLN A 207 11.79 -5.44 -0.50
C GLN A 207 10.93 -6.71 -0.43
N HIS A 208 9.61 -6.56 -0.35
CA HIS A 208 8.68 -7.70 -0.38
C HIS A 208 8.86 -8.55 -1.65
N SER A 209 8.96 -7.86 -2.78
CA SER A 209 9.19 -8.44 -4.10
C SER A 209 10.47 -9.28 -4.20
N CYS A 210 11.55 -8.84 -3.57
CA CYS A 210 12.81 -9.59 -3.50
C CYS A 210 12.72 -10.83 -2.61
N MET A 211 11.84 -10.83 -1.61
CA MET A 211 11.71 -11.93 -0.63
C MET A 211 10.85 -13.10 -1.16
N VAL A 212 9.84 -12.81 -1.98
CA VAL A 212 8.95 -13.85 -2.55
C VAL A 212 9.61 -14.61 -3.71
N GLY A 213 10.72 -14.09 -4.24
CA GLY A 213 11.50 -14.72 -5.31
C GLY A 213 11.09 -14.26 -6.73
N PRO A 214 11.92 -14.60 -7.74
CA PRO A 214 11.77 -14.09 -9.10
C PRO A 214 10.54 -14.66 -9.82
N ASP A 215 10.18 -15.92 -9.57
CA ASP A 215 9.17 -16.67 -10.34
C ASP A 215 7.72 -16.35 -9.95
N VAL A 216 7.53 -15.50 -8.93
CA VAL A 216 6.22 -15.14 -8.39
C VAL A 216 6.06 -13.63 -8.43
N ILE A 217 4.93 -13.17 -8.96
CA ILE A 217 4.49 -11.78 -8.83
C ILE A 217 3.68 -11.68 -7.54
N PRO A 218 4.22 -11.08 -6.47
CA PRO A 218 3.46 -10.94 -5.23
C PRO A 218 2.29 -9.97 -5.44
N VAL A 219 1.16 -10.27 -4.80
CA VAL A 219 0.01 -9.36 -4.75
C VAL A 219 -0.04 -8.71 -3.36
N ILE A 220 -0.10 -7.38 -3.36
CA ILE A 220 -0.17 -6.56 -2.15
C ILE A 220 -1.58 -6.02 -2.00
N SER A 221 -2.22 -6.29 -0.87
CA SER A 221 -3.46 -5.63 -0.47
C SER A 221 -3.14 -4.23 0.05
N THR A 222 -3.74 -3.21 -0.55
CA THR A 222 -3.60 -1.80 -0.16
C THR A 222 -4.92 -1.05 -0.35
N GLY A 223 -4.92 0.27 -0.21
CA GLY A 223 -6.08 1.10 -0.44
C GLY A 223 -5.74 2.58 -0.35
N LYS A 224 -6.64 3.35 0.28
CA LYS A 224 -6.58 4.82 0.42
C LYS A 224 -5.51 5.32 1.39
N TRP A 225 -4.28 4.85 1.24
CA TRP A 225 -3.11 5.24 2.01
C TRP A 225 -2.94 6.76 2.05
N GLY A 226 -2.90 7.32 3.27
CA GLY A 226 -2.73 8.76 3.48
C GLY A 226 -3.92 9.65 3.09
N CYS A 227 -5.11 9.11 2.85
CA CYS A 227 -6.26 9.89 2.38
C CYS A 227 -7.25 10.31 3.47
N GLY A 228 -7.33 9.57 4.58
CA GLY A 228 -8.21 9.88 5.72
C GLY A 228 -7.67 11.05 6.55
N ALA A 229 -7.16 10.75 7.75
CA ALA A 229 -6.61 11.77 8.67
C ALA A 229 -5.49 12.64 8.05
N PHE A 230 -4.79 12.12 7.04
CA PHE A 230 -3.69 12.83 6.35
C PHE A 230 -4.12 13.63 5.12
N GLY A 231 -5.40 13.57 4.73
CA GLY A 231 -6.00 14.48 3.75
C GLY A 231 -5.52 14.34 2.29
N GLY A 232 -4.88 13.24 1.93
CA GLY A 232 -4.58 12.91 0.53
C GLY A 232 -5.84 12.72 -0.33
N ARG A 233 -5.70 12.75 -1.66
CA ARG A 233 -6.77 12.35 -2.59
C ARG A 233 -6.58 10.89 -2.98
N ALA A 234 -7.62 10.07 -2.87
CA ALA A 234 -7.58 8.63 -3.15
C ALA A 234 -7.02 8.33 -4.55
N ALA A 235 -7.58 8.95 -5.59
CA ALA A 235 -7.14 8.76 -6.96
C ALA A 235 -5.65 9.14 -7.17
N HIS A 236 -5.18 10.24 -6.55
CA HIS A 236 -3.78 10.65 -6.61
C HIS A 236 -2.83 9.67 -5.92
N LYS A 237 -3.19 9.22 -4.71
CA LYS A 237 -2.42 8.21 -3.97
C LYS A 237 -2.46 6.84 -4.64
N MET A 238 -3.53 6.50 -5.35
CA MET A 238 -3.59 5.30 -6.19
C MET A 238 -2.55 5.37 -7.32
N VAL A 239 -2.48 6.47 -8.07
CA VAL A 239 -1.48 6.61 -9.16
C VAL A 239 -0.06 6.44 -8.62
N GLN A 240 0.25 7.04 -7.47
CA GLN A 240 1.55 6.88 -6.81
C GLN A 240 1.87 5.42 -6.45
N GLN A 241 0.91 4.72 -5.84
CA GLN A 241 1.07 3.33 -5.44
C GLN A 241 1.17 2.39 -6.66
N VAL A 242 0.37 2.62 -7.70
CA VAL A 242 0.39 1.81 -8.93
C VAL A 242 1.69 2.01 -9.70
N LEU A 243 2.24 3.23 -9.74
CA LEU A 243 3.58 3.49 -10.26
C LEU A 243 4.62 2.72 -9.45
N ALA A 244 4.64 2.89 -8.12
CA ALA A 244 5.56 2.20 -7.23
C ALA A 244 5.50 0.66 -7.39
N ALA A 245 4.29 0.11 -7.54
CA ALA A 245 4.06 -1.31 -7.73
C ALA A 245 4.63 -1.82 -9.07
N ASN A 246 4.39 -1.09 -10.16
CA ASN A 246 4.99 -1.40 -11.45
C ASN A 246 6.53 -1.38 -11.37
N LEU A 247 7.10 -0.38 -10.69
CA LEU A 247 8.55 -0.28 -10.53
C LEU A 247 9.14 -1.42 -9.69
N ALA A 248 8.40 -1.87 -8.66
CA ALA A 248 8.82 -2.95 -7.75
C ALA A 248 8.51 -4.36 -8.28
N GLY A 249 7.79 -4.49 -9.39
CA GLY A 249 7.39 -5.79 -9.95
C GLY A 249 6.36 -6.53 -9.10
N VAL A 250 5.37 -5.80 -8.56
CA VAL A 250 4.30 -6.36 -7.73
C VAL A 250 2.92 -5.99 -8.29
N ASP A 251 1.91 -6.77 -7.93
CA ASP A 251 0.51 -6.52 -8.23
C ASP A 251 -0.21 -5.88 -7.03
N LEU A 252 -1.26 -5.09 -7.28
CA LEU A 252 -2.05 -4.45 -6.22
C LEU A 252 -3.50 -4.94 -6.22
N ASP A 253 -3.99 -5.34 -5.05
CA ASP A 253 -5.41 -5.46 -4.74
C ASP A 253 -5.82 -4.22 -3.95
N PHE A 254 -6.47 -3.26 -4.62
CA PHE A 254 -6.73 -1.93 -4.08
C PHE A 254 -8.17 -1.84 -3.54
N SER A 255 -8.28 -1.70 -2.23
CA SER A 255 -9.53 -1.40 -1.54
C SER A 255 -9.88 0.08 -1.62
N ALA A 256 -11.00 0.37 -2.28
CA ALA A 256 -11.65 1.68 -2.26
C ALA A 256 -12.55 1.87 -1.02
N PHE A 257 -12.80 0.83 -0.25
CA PHE A 257 -13.57 0.90 0.99
C PHE A 257 -14.89 1.71 0.85
N GLY A 258 -15.85 1.14 0.13
CA GLY A 258 -17.20 1.68 -0.08
C GLY A 258 -17.33 2.83 -1.09
N SER A 259 -16.25 3.53 -1.47
CA SER A 259 -16.33 4.67 -2.40
C SER A 259 -15.08 4.79 -3.26
N TYR A 260 -15.21 4.87 -4.58
CA TYR A 260 -14.06 4.88 -5.48
C TYR A 260 -13.30 6.21 -5.54
N GLU A 261 -13.96 7.35 -5.29
CA GLU A 261 -13.30 8.68 -5.26
C GLU A 261 -12.41 8.98 -6.49
N GLY A 262 -12.82 8.51 -7.68
CA GLY A 262 -12.10 8.68 -8.95
C GLY A 262 -10.98 7.66 -9.21
N CYS A 263 -10.75 6.70 -8.30
CA CYS A 263 -9.80 5.61 -8.51
C CYS A 263 -10.20 4.70 -9.68
N ASP A 264 -11.50 4.46 -9.85
CA ASP A 264 -12.07 3.65 -10.93
C ASP A 264 -11.87 4.30 -12.30
N GLU A 265 -12.14 5.60 -12.41
CA GLU A 265 -11.91 6.38 -13.64
C GLU A 265 -10.44 6.37 -14.05
N ILE A 266 -9.54 6.66 -13.09
CA ILE A 266 -8.10 6.64 -13.35
C ILE A 266 -7.62 5.24 -13.72
N LEU A 267 -8.03 4.19 -13.00
CA LEU A 267 -7.59 2.83 -13.31
C LEU A 267 -8.08 2.39 -14.69
N GLY A 268 -9.31 2.76 -15.08
CA GLY A 268 -9.83 2.55 -16.43
C GLY A 268 -9.01 3.28 -17.50
N ALA A 269 -8.62 4.52 -17.24
CA ALA A 269 -7.77 5.31 -18.13
C ALA A 269 -6.35 4.74 -18.25
N LEU A 270 -5.74 4.28 -17.15
CA LEU A 270 -4.44 3.60 -17.15
C LEU A 270 -4.47 2.32 -18.00
N LYS A 271 -5.51 1.49 -17.86
CA LYS A 271 -5.67 0.25 -18.63
C LYS A 271 -5.91 0.51 -20.12
N SER A 272 -6.60 1.60 -20.46
CA SER A 272 -6.83 2.01 -21.84
C SER A 272 -5.58 2.62 -22.48
N ALA A 273 -4.87 3.49 -21.75
CA ALA A 273 -3.70 4.21 -22.25
C ALA A 273 -2.42 3.38 -22.27
N LYS A 274 -2.33 2.34 -21.43
CA LYS A 274 -1.15 1.48 -21.26
C LYS A 274 0.17 2.26 -21.13
N PRO A 275 0.25 3.23 -20.20
CA PRO A 275 1.37 4.15 -20.13
C PRO A 275 2.64 3.52 -19.55
N THR A 276 3.79 4.08 -19.92
CA THR A 276 5.09 3.75 -19.31
C THR A 276 5.26 4.45 -17.95
N PRO A 277 6.17 3.96 -17.09
CA PRO A 277 6.53 4.67 -15.84
C PRO A 277 6.95 6.13 -16.05
N GLU A 278 7.66 6.44 -17.13
CA GLU A 278 8.09 7.81 -17.46
C GLU A 278 6.90 8.72 -17.79
N GLN A 279 5.89 8.20 -18.49
CA GLN A 279 4.66 8.94 -18.79
C GLN A 279 3.85 9.23 -17.51
N ILE A 280 3.79 8.26 -16.58
CA ILE A 280 3.11 8.47 -15.29
C ILE A 280 3.89 9.40 -14.37
N SER A 281 5.23 9.33 -14.38
CA SER A 281 6.07 10.31 -13.70
C SER A 281 5.76 11.73 -14.18
N LYS A 282 5.67 11.94 -15.50
CA LYS A 282 5.27 13.24 -16.08
C LYS A 282 3.87 13.65 -15.65
N LEU A 283 2.89 12.73 -15.66
CA LEU A 283 1.53 13.01 -15.19
C LEU A 283 1.57 13.56 -13.76
N LEU A 284 2.21 12.84 -12.84
CA LEU A 284 2.29 13.23 -11.43
C LEU A 284 3.01 14.57 -11.23
N GLN A 285 4.07 14.85 -12.00
CA GLN A 285 4.82 16.10 -11.88
C GLN A 285 4.06 17.32 -12.42
N HIS A 286 3.20 17.15 -13.43
CA HIS A 286 2.56 18.26 -14.14
C HIS A 286 1.09 18.47 -13.77
N ARG A 287 0.37 17.43 -13.32
CA ARG A 287 -1.03 17.51 -12.88
C ARG A 287 -1.10 17.71 -11.37
N ARG A 288 -0.85 18.94 -10.94
CA ARG A 288 -0.72 19.32 -9.52
C ARG A 288 -1.96 19.99 -8.92
N ASP A 289 -3.00 20.20 -9.72
CA ASP A 289 -4.24 20.78 -9.24
C ASP A 289 -5.00 19.76 -8.39
N ARG A 290 -5.19 20.09 -7.11
CA ARG A 290 -5.90 19.20 -6.20
C ARG A 290 -7.33 19.00 -6.64
N SER A 291 -8.09 20.04 -6.99
CA SER A 291 -9.54 19.96 -7.30
C SER A 291 -9.82 19.14 -8.54
N ASP A 292 -8.96 19.26 -9.55
CA ASP A 292 -9.19 18.71 -10.89
C ASP A 292 -8.30 17.49 -11.23
N PHE A 293 -7.64 16.90 -10.23
CA PHE A 293 -6.66 15.84 -10.50
C PHE A 293 -7.22 14.67 -11.32
N THR A 294 -8.39 14.14 -10.95
CA THR A 294 -8.97 12.97 -11.63
C THR A 294 -9.22 13.25 -13.11
N GLN A 295 -9.95 14.32 -13.43
CA GLN A 295 -10.27 14.69 -14.80
C GLN A 295 -9.01 15.01 -15.60
N SER A 296 -8.13 15.87 -15.09
CA SER A 296 -6.90 16.26 -15.80
C SER A 296 -5.89 15.11 -15.99
N ALA A 297 -5.92 14.09 -15.12
CA ALA A 297 -5.15 12.86 -15.28
C ALA A 297 -5.75 11.94 -16.35
N VAL A 298 -7.07 11.77 -16.37
CA VAL A 298 -7.78 11.00 -17.40
C VAL A 298 -7.56 11.63 -18.78
N GLU A 299 -7.67 12.95 -18.90
CA GLU A 299 -7.40 13.69 -20.14
C GLU A 299 -5.94 13.51 -20.60
N PHE A 300 -4.97 13.59 -19.67
CA PHE A 300 -3.57 13.32 -19.98
C PHE A 300 -3.39 11.92 -20.57
N LEU A 301 -3.98 10.90 -19.94
CA LEU A 301 -3.87 9.50 -20.37
C LEU A 301 -4.54 9.25 -21.72
N ALA A 302 -5.71 9.85 -21.96
CA ALA A 302 -6.40 9.75 -23.25
C ALA A 302 -5.55 10.33 -24.40
N ASN A 303 -4.81 11.41 -24.13
CA ASN A 303 -3.96 12.07 -25.13
C ASN A 303 -2.65 11.31 -25.43
N LEU A 304 -2.23 10.34 -24.62
CA LEU A 304 -1.04 9.52 -24.90
C LEU A 304 -1.20 8.66 -26.16
N ASN A 305 -2.45 8.27 -26.47
CA ASN A 305 -2.78 7.43 -27.62
C ASN A 305 -3.21 8.22 -28.85
N GLN A 306 -3.26 9.56 -28.77
CA GLN A 306 -3.57 10.36 -29.94
C GLN A 306 -2.34 10.43 -30.85
N PRO A 307 -2.49 10.21 -32.17
CA PRO A 307 -1.38 10.42 -33.10
C PRO A 307 -0.92 11.86 -32.99
N THR A 308 0.39 12.05 -32.83
CA THR A 308 0.99 13.38 -32.79
C THR A 308 0.68 14.14 -34.07
N LEU A 309 0.64 15.47 -34.02
CA LEU A 309 0.41 16.31 -35.19
C LEU A 309 1.37 15.97 -36.35
N GLN A 310 2.61 15.56 -36.05
CA GLN A 310 3.58 15.07 -37.03
C GLN A 310 3.17 13.75 -37.68
N GLN A 311 2.59 12.81 -36.92
CA GLN A 311 2.08 11.54 -37.45
C GLN A 311 0.80 11.72 -38.27
N VAL A 312 -0.08 12.64 -37.87
CA VAL A 312 -1.31 12.98 -38.62
C VAL A 312 -0.98 13.72 -39.92
N LEU A 313 0.03 14.59 -39.91
CA LEU A 313 0.45 15.37 -41.08
C LEU A 313 1.48 14.65 -41.98
N GLY A 314 1.86 13.41 -41.66
CA GLY A 314 2.74 12.60 -42.50
C GLY A 314 4.17 13.14 -42.66
N PHE A 315 4.68 13.91 -41.70
CA PHE A 315 6.05 14.39 -41.75
C PHE A 315 7.02 13.28 -41.33
N GLU A 316 7.78 12.74 -42.29
CA GLU A 316 8.94 11.91 -41.97
C GLU A 316 10.05 12.75 -41.30
N PRO A 317 10.81 12.18 -40.36
CA PRO A 317 11.98 12.84 -39.82
C PRO A 317 12.99 13.06 -40.95
N ILE A 318 13.33 14.33 -41.21
CA ILE A 318 14.46 14.69 -42.07
C ILE A 318 15.72 14.26 -41.32
N PHE A 319 16.21 13.06 -41.61
CA PHE A 319 17.57 12.65 -41.25
C PHE A 319 18.54 13.50 -42.06
N HIS A 320 18.99 14.61 -41.50
CA HIS A 320 20.22 15.23 -41.94
C HIS A 320 21.37 14.33 -41.49
N SER A 321 21.88 13.52 -42.42
CA SER A 321 23.22 12.97 -42.30
C SER A 321 24.20 14.14 -42.35
N VAL A 322 24.94 14.33 -41.26
CA VAL A 322 26.20 15.09 -41.22
C VAL A 322 27.19 14.24 -40.43
#